data_AF-A0A971A0V9-F1
#
_entry.id   AF-A0A971A0V9-F1
#
_cell.length_a   1.000
_cell.length_b   1.000
_cell.length_c   1.000
_cell.angle_alpha   90.00
_cell.angle_beta   90.00
_cell.angle_gamma   90.00
#
_symmetry.space_group_name_H-M   'P 1'
#
loop_
_entity.id
_entity.type
_entity.pdbx_description
1 polymer ?
#
loop_
_entity_poly.entity_id
_entity_poly.type
_entity_poly.pdbx_seq_one_letter_code
_entity_poly.pdbx_strand_id
1 'polypeptide(L)'
;MYTEKAIDHFITPRNIGRMDHPDGFARVKSDIHEDQIELYIRVEEGRVAEIKYLTFGCVAAIASSSITSELATGLPLDEAVRLTAQQVSEALGGLPEGKLECSVLAPEALRQAIADYRERSEAQAGT
;
A
#
# COMPACT_ATOMS: atom_id res chain seq x y z
N MET A 1 -22.15 -5.07 -3.36
CA MET A 1 -22.27 -3.62 -3.10
C MET A 1 -21.08 -3.19 -2.25
N TYR A 2 -20.57 -1.96 -2.40
CA TYR A 2 -19.49 -1.47 -1.53
C TYR A 2 -20.01 -1.20 -0.11
N THR A 3 -19.16 -1.41 0.89
CA THR A 3 -19.46 -1.06 2.28
C THR A 3 -19.34 0.45 2.49
N GLU A 4 -19.95 0.96 3.56
CA GLU A 4 -19.78 2.37 3.97
C GLU A 4 -18.30 2.72 4.17
N LYS A 5 -17.51 1.79 4.73
CA LYS A 5 -16.09 1.99 4.93
C LYS A 5 -15.32 2.03 3.61
N ALA A 6 -15.60 1.12 2.66
CA ALA A 6 -14.98 1.19 1.34
C ALA A 6 -15.30 2.51 0.62
N ILE A 7 -16.53 3.02 0.78
CA ILE A 7 -16.92 4.31 0.24
C ILE A 7 -16.16 5.45 0.94
N ASP A 8 -16.04 5.43 2.27
CA ASP A 8 -15.32 6.45 3.04
C ASP A 8 -13.84 6.56 2.64
N HIS A 9 -13.15 5.42 2.50
CA HIS A 9 -11.76 5.39 2.04
C HIS A 9 -11.60 5.77 0.56
N PHE A 10 -12.67 5.70 -0.23
CA PHE A 10 -12.67 6.19 -1.60
C PHE A 10 -12.88 7.71 -1.68
N ILE A 11 -13.85 8.26 -0.94
CA ILE A 11 -14.20 9.69 -0.99
C ILE A 11 -13.26 10.56 -0.16
N THR A 12 -12.74 10.02 0.94
CA THR A 12 -11.81 10.68 1.86
C THR A 12 -10.58 9.79 2.05
N PRO A 13 -9.78 9.54 1.00
CA PRO A 13 -8.63 8.66 1.09
C PRO A 13 -7.55 9.22 2.01
N ARG A 14 -6.91 8.35 2.78
CA ARG A 14 -5.83 8.71 3.71
C ARG A 14 -4.48 8.60 3.01
N ASN A 15 -3.48 9.32 3.51
CA ASN A 15 -2.09 9.22 3.04
C ASN A 15 -1.84 9.47 1.54
N ILE A 16 -2.77 10.10 0.82
CA ILE A 16 -2.50 10.50 -0.57
C ILE A 16 -1.36 11.52 -0.61
N GLY A 17 -0.42 11.30 -1.51
CA GLY A 17 0.63 12.25 -1.82
C GLY A 17 1.90 11.58 -2.34
N ARG A 18 2.87 12.42 -2.65
CA ARG A 18 4.25 11.99 -2.89
C ARG A 18 5.06 12.21 -1.63
N MET A 19 6.15 11.47 -1.51
CA MET A 19 7.14 11.68 -0.48
C MET A 19 8.45 12.06 -1.15
N ASP A 20 9.04 13.17 -0.72
CA ASP A 20 10.39 13.53 -1.14
C ASP A 20 11.39 12.68 -0.36
N HIS A 21 12.37 12.12 -1.08
CA HIS A 21 13.42 11.26 -0.51
C HIS A 21 12.85 10.12 0.37
N PRO A 22 12.02 9.22 -0.18
CA PRO A 22 11.55 8.06 0.57
C PRO A 22 12.71 7.08 0.82
N ASP A 23 12.63 6.35 1.93
CA ASP A 23 13.59 5.29 2.23
C ASP A 23 13.32 4.04 1.38
N GLY A 24 12.05 3.80 1.03
CA GLY A 24 11.63 2.76 0.11
C GLY A 24 10.54 3.25 -0.85
N PHE A 25 10.61 2.79 -2.09
CA PHE A 25 9.69 3.17 -3.15
C PHE A 25 9.33 1.99 -4.04
N ALA A 26 8.07 1.93 -4.44
CA ALA A 26 7.62 1.01 -5.49
C ALA A 26 6.60 1.66 -6.42
N ARG A 27 6.63 1.23 -7.68
CA ARG A 27 5.61 1.52 -8.68
C ARG A 27 5.12 0.22 -9.29
N VAL A 28 3.87 -0.12 -9.03
CA VAL A 28 3.25 -1.36 -9.49
C VAL A 28 2.09 -1.04 -10.43
N LYS A 29 1.97 -1.80 -11.51
CA LYS A 29 0.85 -1.72 -12.45
C LYS A 29 0.19 -3.09 -12.52
N SER A 30 -1.13 -3.14 -12.58
CA SER A 30 -1.86 -4.39 -12.82
C SER A 30 -1.62 -4.88 -14.25
N ASP A 31 -1.42 -6.19 -14.41
CA ASP A 31 -1.33 -6.83 -15.74
C ASP A 31 -2.71 -7.08 -16.37
N ILE A 32 -3.77 -6.98 -15.57
CA ILE A 32 -5.14 -7.32 -15.96
C ILE A 32 -5.97 -6.05 -16.15
N HIS A 33 -5.79 -5.06 -15.30
CA HIS A 33 -6.53 -3.79 -15.29
C HIS A 33 -5.58 -2.61 -15.52
N GLU A 34 -6.13 -1.44 -15.82
CA GLU A 34 -5.33 -0.21 -15.98
C GLU A 34 -4.90 0.43 -14.64
N ASP A 35 -5.12 -0.27 -13.52
CA ASP A 35 -4.79 0.20 -12.18
C ASP A 35 -3.26 0.30 -11.98
N GLN A 36 -2.81 1.39 -11.37
CA GLN A 36 -1.41 1.66 -11.06
C GLN A 36 -1.28 2.34 -9.70
N ILE A 37 -0.27 1.95 -8.94
CA ILE A 37 0.08 2.55 -7.66
C ILE A 37 1.56 2.92 -7.62
N GLU A 38 1.85 4.10 -7.08
CA GLU A 38 3.16 4.51 -6.57
C GLU A 38 3.05 4.59 -5.05
N LEU A 39 3.93 3.88 -4.34
CA LEU A 39 3.91 3.79 -2.89
C LEU A 39 5.29 4.15 -2.34
N TYR A 40 5.28 5.00 -1.33
CA TYR A 40 6.45 5.61 -0.72
C TYR A 40 6.44 5.31 0.77
N ILE A 41 7.55 4.86 1.34
CA ILE A 41 7.70 4.64 2.78
C ILE A 41 8.90 5.39 3.37
N ARG A 42 8.71 5.86 4.59
CA ARG A 42 9.79 6.25 5.51
C ARG A 42 9.91 5.21 6.60
N VAL A 43 11.13 4.84 6.95
CA VAL A 43 11.43 3.80 7.93
C VAL A 43 12.16 4.41 9.11
N GLU A 44 11.61 4.21 10.31
CA GLU A 44 12.26 4.59 11.56
C GLU A 44 12.27 3.39 12.50
N GLU A 45 13.43 3.07 13.07
CA GLU A 45 13.60 1.98 14.04
C GLU A 45 13.03 0.62 13.58
N GLY A 46 13.14 0.32 12.27
CA GLY A 46 12.65 -0.92 11.68
C GLY A 46 11.12 -1.00 11.52
N ARG A 47 10.43 0.15 11.56
CA ARG A 47 8.97 0.28 11.38
C ARG A 47 8.65 1.24 10.23
N VAL A 48 7.47 1.07 9.63
CA VAL A 48 6.93 2.02 8.65
C VAL A 48 6.46 3.27 9.39
N ALA A 49 7.29 4.31 9.44
CA ALA A 49 7.00 5.54 10.17
C ALA A 49 5.98 6.41 9.42
N GLU A 50 6.13 6.51 8.10
CA GLU A 50 5.23 7.23 7.23
C GLU A 50 5.04 6.46 5.93
N ILE A 51 3.84 6.54 5.38
CA ILE A 51 3.51 6.03 4.06
C ILE A 51 2.74 7.10 3.30
N LYS A 52 3.06 7.23 2.02
CA LYS A 52 2.33 8.04 1.05
C LYS A 52 2.08 7.20 -0.20
N TYR A 53 1.02 7.49 -0.92
CA TYR A 53 0.80 6.86 -2.22
C TYR A 53 0.12 7.79 -3.22
N LEU A 54 0.34 7.48 -4.50
CA LEU A 54 -0.49 7.92 -5.60
C LEU A 54 -1.07 6.69 -6.27
N THR A 55 -2.36 6.70 -6.56
CA THR A 55 -3.02 5.58 -7.22
C THR A 55 -3.92 6.10 -8.32
N PHE A 56 -3.90 5.41 -9.45
CA PHE A 56 -4.86 5.55 -10.52
C PHE A 56 -5.57 4.23 -10.65
N GLY A 57 -6.90 4.23 -10.51
CA GLY A 57 -7.66 3.01 -10.64
C GLY A 57 -9.10 3.14 -10.19
N CYS A 58 -9.79 2.00 -10.14
CA CYS A 58 -11.19 1.95 -9.74
C CYS A 58 -11.42 2.29 -8.25
N VAL A 59 -12.68 2.44 -7.86
CA VAL A 59 -13.11 2.69 -6.46
C VAL A 59 -12.44 1.72 -5.48
N ALA A 60 -12.37 0.43 -5.83
CA ALA A 60 -11.75 -0.58 -4.99
C ALA A 60 -10.23 -0.39 -4.86
N ALA A 61 -9.54 0.02 -5.93
CA ALA A 61 -8.10 0.27 -5.91
C ALA A 61 -7.76 1.46 -5.00
N ILE A 62 -8.53 2.55 -5.08
CA ILE A 62 -8.34 3.73 -4.23
C ILE A 62 -8.61 3.40 -2.76
N ALA A 63 -9.76 2.77 -2.47
CA ALA A 63 -10.12 2.39 -1.10
C ALA A 63 -9.11 1.40 -0.48
N SER A 64 -8.67 0.41 -1.27
CA SER A 64 -7.66 -0.56 -0.84
C SER A 64 -6.31 0.10 -0.58
N SER A 65 -5.88 1.03 -1.44
CA SER A 65 -4.64 1.78 -1.22
C SER A 65 -4.70 2.60 0.07
N SER A 66 -5.83 3.26 0.32
CA SER A 66 -6.03 4.05 1.54
C SER A 66 -6.01 3.21 2.81
N ILE A 67 -6.71 2.08 2.84
CA ILE A 67 -6.72 1.25 4.06
C ILE A 67 -5.38 0.53 4.23
N THR A 68 -4.72 0.11 3.14
CA THR A 68 -3.39 -0.49 3.21
C THR A 68 -2.39 0.48 3.83
N SER A 69 -2.43 1.75 3.46
CA SER A 69 -1.53 2.75 4.05
C SER A 69 -1.77 2.93 5.54
N GLU A 70 -3.03 3.02 5.97
CA GLU A 70 -3.35 3.12 7.40
C GLU A 70 -2.95 1.86 8.19
N LEU A 71 -3.22 0.67 7.65
CA LEU A 71 -2.86 -0.59 8.31
C LEU A 71 -1.35 -0.77 8.44
N ALA A 72 -0.57 -0.34 7.45
CA ALA A 72 0.87 -0.51 7.44
C ALA A 72 1.60 0.50 8.33
N THR A 73 1.03 1.68 8.57
CA THR A 73 1.67 2.75 9.35
C THR A 73 1.89 2.28 10.79
N GLY A 74 3.12 2.40 11.28
CA GLY A 74 3.56 2.00 12.62
C GLY A 74 3.93 0.53 12.77
N LEU A 75 3.65 -0.33 11.78
CA LEU A 75 3.99 -1.74 11.85
C LEU A 75 5.50 -1.97 11.67
N PRO A 76 6.09 -2.99 12.33
CA PRO A 76 7.40 -3.50 11.97
C PRO A 76 7.43 -3.92 10.51
N LEU A 77 8.57 -3.74 9.83
CA LEU A 77 8.68 -4.09 8.40
C LEU A 77 8.34 -5.56 8.12
N ASP A 78 8.70 -6.46 9.04
CA ASP A 78 8.37 -7.88 8.92
C ASP A 78 6.86 -8.16 9.03
N GLU A 79 6.10 -7.34 9.74
CA GLU A 79 4.65 -7.46 9.80
C GLU A 79 4.00 -6.79 8.59
N ALA A 80 4.46 -5.59 8.22
CA ALA A 80 3.95 -4.84 7.08
C ALA A 80 4.07 -5.64 5.77
N VAL A 81 5.19 -6.34 5.54
CA VAL A 81 5.40 -7.17 4.35
C VAL A 81 4.42 -8.36 4.26
N ARG A 82 3.86 -8.80 5.40
CA ARG A 82 2.91 -9.91 5.46
C ARG A 82 1.46 -9.48 5.23
N LEU A 83 1.19 -8.18 5.06
CA LEU A 83 -0.16 -7.70 4.82
C LEU A 83 -0.73 -8.33 3.53
N THR A 84 -1.89 -8.97 3.65
CA THR A 84 -2.55 -9.68 2.55
C THR A 84 -3.72 -8.89 1.98
N ALA A 85 -4.08 -9.18 0.72
CA ALA A 85 -5.28 -8.63 0.09
C ALA A 85 -6.57 -8.99 0.85
N GLN A 86 -6.59 -10.16 1.50
CA GLN A 86 -7.70 -10.63 2.32
C GLN A 86 -7.87 -9.75 3.55
N GLN A 87 -6.79 -9.48 4.29
CA GLN A 87 -6.81 -8.57 5.45
C GLN A 87 -7.24 -7.14 5.07
N VAL A 88 -6.80 -6.66 3.90
CA VAL A 88 -7.22 -5.36 3.35
C VAL A 88 -8.72 -5.36 3.05
N SER A 89 -9.23 -6.39 2.38
CA SER A 89 -10.66 -6.54 2.09
C SER A 89 -11.48 -6.59 3.38
N GLU A 90 -11.06 -7.41 4.35
CA GLU A 90 -11.70 -7.53 5.66
C GLU A 90 -11.69 -6.20 6.43
N ALA A 91 -10.59 -5.46 6.38
CA ALA A 91 -10.48 -4.15 7.00
C ALA A 91 -11.49 -3.14 6.42
N LEU A 92 -11.79 -3.24 5.12
CA LEU A 92 -12.86 -2.48 4.44
C LEU A 92 -14.27 -3.01 4.75
N GLY A 93 -14.42 -4.10 5.50
CA GLY A 93 -15.70 -4.77 5.73
C GLY A 93 -16.16 -5.65 4.57
N GLY A 94 -15.24 -5.95 3.64
CA GLY A 94 -15.48 -6.72 2.42
C GLY A 94 -15.55 -5.85 1.17
N LEU A 95 -15.26 -6.48 0.04
CA LEU A 95 -15.39 -5.91 -1.30
C LEU A 95 -16.38 -6.75 -2.13
N PRO A 96 -17.04 -6.15 -3.15
CA PRO A 96 -17.85 -6.91 -4.10
C PRO A 96 -17.06 -8.04 -4.78
N GLU A 97 -17.77 -9.10 -5.15
CA GLU A 97 -17.21 -10.22 -5.91
C GLU A 97 -16.58 -9.75 -7.23
N GLY A 98 -15.39 -10.23 -7.58
CA GLY A 98 -14.61 -9.74 -8.73
C GLY A 98 -13.96 -8.36 -8.55
N LYS A 99 -13.73 -7.93 -7.30
CA LYS A 99 -12.93 -6.74 -6.96
C LYS A 99 -11.82 -7.01 -5.96
N LEU A 100 -11.62 -8.27 -5.58
CA LEU A 100 -10.52 -8.71 -4.72
C LEU A 100 -9.17 -8.60 -5.44
N GLU A 101 -9.15 -8.79 -6.75
CA GLU A 101 -7.96 -8.61 -7.58
C GLU A 101 -7.44 -7.16 -7.54
N CYS A 102 -8.32 -6.17 -7.43
CA CYS A 102 -7.95 -4.77 -7.28
C CYS A 102 -7.37 -4.46 -5.89
N SER A 103 -7.67 -5.28 -4.87
CA SER A 103 -7.11 -5.11 -3.52
C SER A 103 -5.75 -5.77 -3.31
N VAL A 104 -5.24 -6.52 -4.31
CA VAL A 104 -3.90 -7.13 -4.27
C VAL A 104 -2.80 -6.10 -4.54
N LEU A 105 -3.10 -5.06 -5.32
CA LEU A 105 -2.08 -4.15 -5.85
C LEU A 105 -1.40 -3.32 -4.76
N ALA A 106 -2.15 -2.83 -3.77
CA ALA A 106 -1.60 -2.02 -2.70
C ALA A 106 -0.69 -2.79 -1.74
N PRO A 107 -1.08 -3.98 -1.22
CA PRO A 107 -0.17 -4.86 -0.47
C PRO A 107 1.08 -5.26 -1.25
N GLU A 108 0.95 -5.47 -2.57
CA GLU A 108 2.10 -5.79 -3.40
C GLU A 108 3.08 -4.61 -3.51
N ALA A 109 2.56 -3.40 -3.75
CA ALA A 109 3.39 -2.21 -3.75
C ALA A 109 4.07 -1.96 -2.41
N LEU A 110 3.40 -2.24 -1.29
CA LEU A 110 4.00 -2.17 0.04
C LEU A 110 5.17 -3.15 0.18
N ARG A 111 5.00 -4.40 -0.24
CA ARG A 111 6.07 -5.41 -0.21
C ARG A 111 7.28 -4.98 -1.03
N GLN A 112 7.03 -4.49 -2.25
CA GLN A 112 8.11 -4.04 -3.14
C GLN A 112 8.82 -2.80 -2.59
N ALA A 113 8.11 -1.85 -1.98
CA ALA A 113 8.73 -0.68 -1.37
C ALA A 113 9.60 -1.05 -0.15
N ILE A 114 9.17 -2.05 0.65
CA ILE A 114 9.97 -2.59 1.74
C ILE A 114 11.21 -3.34 1.21
N ALA A 115 11.07 -4.08 0.11
CA ALA A 115 12.19 -4.75 -0.54
C ALA A 115 13.23 -3.74 -1.05
N ASP A 116 12.78 -2.69 -1.76
CA ASP A 116 13.63 -1.58 -2.22
C ASP A 116 14.40 -0.92 -1.06
N TYR A 117 13.74 -0.65 0.07
CA TYR A 117 14.41 -0.15 1.28
C TYR A 117 15.50 -1.10 1.79
N ARG A 118 15.22 -2.40 1.87
CA ARG A 118 16.17 -3.41 2.36
C ARG A 118 17.39 -3.50 1.46
N GLU A 119 17.19 -3.56 0.14
CA GLU A 119 18.28 -3.61 -0.84
C GLU A 119 19.19 -2.38 -0.76
N ARG A 120 18.61 -1.18 -0.62
CA ARG A 120 19.40 0.06 -0.48
C ARG A 120 20.16 0.13 0.85
N SER A 121 19.54 -0.36 1.92
CA SER A 121 20.18 -0.39 3.25
C SER A 121 21.37 -1.36 3.27
N GLU A 122 21.23 -2.53 2.64
CA GLU A 122 22.32 -3.50 2.51
C GLU A 122 23.49 -2.96 1.66
N ALA A 123 23.19 -2.26 0.56
CA ALA A 123 24.21 -1.63 -0.28
C ALA A 123 25.01 -0.56 0.47
N GLN A 124 24.38 0.16 1.41
CA GLN A 124 25.04 1.18 2.24
C GLN A 124 25.88 0.59 3.38
N ALA A 125 25.50 -0.59 3.90
CA ALA A 125 26.24 -1.27 4.96
C ALA A 125 27.49 -2.02 4.46
N GLY A 126 27.59 -2.27 3.15
CA GLY A 126 28.72 -2.94 2.50
C GLY A 126 29.87 -2.02 2.04
N THR A 127 29.81 -0.72 2.32
CA THR A 127 30.85 0.29 2.02
C THR A 127 31.51 0.77 3.31
#